data_AF-A0A4Y9RH69-F1
#
_entry.id   AF-A0A4Y9RH69-F1
#
_cell.length_a   1.000
_cell.length_b   1.000
_cell.length_c   1.000
_cell.angle_alpha   90.00
_cell.angle_beta   90.00
_cell.angle_gamma   90.00
#
_symmetry.space_group_name_H-M   'P 1'
#
loop_
_entity.id
_entity.type
_entity.pdbx_description
1 polymer ?
#
loop_
_entity_poly.entity_id
_entity_poly.type
_entity_poly.pdbx_seq_one_letter_code
_entity_poly.pdbx_strand_id
1 'polypeptide(L)'
;MSEGRNDSRDRSKRNPLGVAEFSEDSIGVGQVEIRTLRDTLLTPRTVLEAYMTLGPTAGGVYTRPLKLYLALCGALMLLLFFRGGAGGIMSQLPSEFYAPLIEQSGKSSEAFLADVDSWMSLTLVPILSAFYALAAMPVLRLWDRENLGWRRGLRASFVFLNVWTITLLPIAWFSYDPQLVWITWPLTVLLGVVAFVRAGRGRWWRTPAGGVVKGVALAFLMQLAAQIGMIPVMAIGLFGGLAGP
;
A
#
# COMPACT_ATOMS: atom_id res chain seq x y z
N MET A 1 -43.40 12.10 -48.91
CA MET A 1 -43.93 11.05 -48.01
C MET A 1 -43.07 9.80 -48.18
N SER A 2 -42.33 9.44 -47.13
CA SER A 2 -41.67 8.15 -46.84
C SER A 2 -40.62 8.47 -45.77
N GLU A 3 -41.08 8.63 -44.53
CA GLU A 3 -40.84 7.67 -43.43
C GLU A 3 -39.36 7.56 -43.02
N GLY A 4 -38.86 8.63 -42.39
CA GLY A 4 -37.75 8.53 -41.44
C GLY A 4 -38.25 7.82 -40.17
N ARG A 5 -38.04 6.51 -40.09
CA ARG A 5 -38.44 5.70 -38.94
C ARG A 5 -37.26 4.87 -38.44
N ASN A 6 -36.92 5.15 -37.17
CA ASN A 6 -36.65 4.14 -36.16
C ASN A 6 -35.21 3.66 -35.94
N ASP A 7 -34.24 4.57 -35.82
CA ASP A 7 -32.86 4.22 -35.39
C ASP A 7 -32.61 4.42 -33.88
N SER A 8 -33.64 4.79 -33.11
CA SER A 8 -33.53 5.05 -31.66
C SER A 8 -33.93 3.87 -30.77
N ARG A 9 -34.45 2.77 -31.33
CA ARG A 9 -34.98 1.63 -30.55
C ARG A 9 -34.00 0.49 -30.31
N ASP A 10 -32.81 0.52 -30.89
CA ASP A 10 -31.87 -0.61 -30.80
C ASP A 10 -30.71 -0.40 -29.80
N ARG A 11 -30.60 0.80 -29.20
CA ARG A 11 -29.60 1.05 -28.14
C ARG A 11 -30.03 0.60 -26.74
N SER A 12 -31.29 0.22 -26.54
CA SER A 12 -31.81 -0.12 -25.20
C SER A 12 -31.79 -1.61 -24.86
N LYS A 13 -31.26 -2.48 -25.74
CA LYS A 13 -31.39 -3.95 -25.60
C LYS A 13 -30.11 -4.71 -25.26
N ARG A 14 -29.03 -4.05 -24.88
CA ARG A 14 -27.86 -4.72 -24.27
C ARG A 14 -27.28 -3.86 -23.18
N ASN A 15 -27.76 -4.00 -21.95
CA ASN A 15 -27.02 -3.56 -20.77
C ASN A 15 -27.46 -4.36 -19.53
N PRO A 16 -26.69 -5.37 -19.11
CA PRO A 16 -26.52 -5.63 -17.68
C PRO A 16 -25.48 -4.63 -17.13
N LEU A 17 -25.73 -3.31 -17.25
CA LEU A 17 -24.89 -2.25 -16.68
C LEU A 17 -25.39 -1.74 -15.32
N GLY A 18 -26.50 -2.27 -14.79
CA GLY A 18 -27.13 -1.71 -13.58
C GLY A 18 -26.22 -1.71 -12.35
N VAL A 19 -25.72 -2.85 -11.90
CA VAL A 19 -25.01 -2.92 -10.60
C VAL A 19 -23.62 -2.27 -10.64
N ALA A 20 -22.95 -2.30 -11.80
CA ALA A 20 -21.61 -1.76 -11.97
C ALA A 20 -21.60 -0.23 -12.01
N GLU A 21 -22.51 0.38 -12.76
CA GLU A 21 -22.67 1.86 -12.78
C GLU A 21 -23.15 2.35 -11.41
N PHE A 22 -24.13 1.67 -10.79
CA PHE A 22 -24.56 2.05 -9.44
C PHE A 22 -23.45 1.89 -8.39
N SER A 23 -22.57 0.88 -8.51
CA SER A 23 -21.39 0.75 -7.63
C SER A 23 -20.40 1.88 -7.85
N GLU A 24 -20.12 2.26 -9.10
CA GLU A 24 -19.23 3.37 -9.40
C GLU A 24 -19.78 4.70 -8.86
N ASP A 25 -21.10 4.92 -8.99
CA ASP A 25 -21.78 6.12 -8.50
C ASP A 25 -21.97 6.15 -6.97
N SER A 26 -22.14 5.00 -6.32
CA SER A 26 -22.46 4.93 -4.88
C SER A 26 -21.24 4.78 -3.97
N ILE A 27 -20.23 4.00 -4.41
CA ILE A 27 -19.04 3.68 -3.58
C ILE A 27 -17.72 4.15 -4.20
N GLY A 28 -17.73 4.69 -5.43
CA GLY A 28 -16.52 5.15 -6.12
C GLY A 28 -15.57 4.01 -6.54
N VAL A 29 -16.03 2.75 -6.48
CA VAL A 29 -15.31 1.54 -6.88
C VAL A 29 -16.03 0.92 -8.07
N GLY A 30 -15.39 1.00 -9.24
CA GLY A 30 -15.91 0.45 -10.48
C GLY A 30 -15.41 -0.97 -10.77
N GLN A 31 -15.85 -1.51 -11.90
CA GLN A 31 -15.42 -2.83 -12.40
C GLN A 31 -13.91 -2.88 -12.67
N VAL A 32 -13.29 -1.76 -13.03
CA VAL A 32 -11.86 -1.67 -13.30
C VAL A 32 -11.04 -1.86 -12.02
N GLU A 33 -11.45 -1.24 -10.90
CA GLU A 33 -10.81 -1.40 -9.61
C GLU A 33 -10.90 -2.85 -9.11
N ILE A 34 -12.09 -3.46 -9.18
CA ILE A 34 -12.30 -4.86 -8.76
C ILE A 34 -11.45 -5.81 -9.63
N ARG A 35 -11.43 -5.59 -10.94
CA ARG A 35 -10.58 -6.36 -11.85
C ARG A 35 -9.10 -6.18 -11.52
N THR A 36 -8.68 -4.95 -11.24
CA THR A 36 -7.28 -4.67 -10.88
C THR A 36 -6.91 -5.39 -9.59
N LEU A 37 -7.76 -5.34 -8.56
CA LEU A 37 -7.53 -6.03 -7.30
C LEU A 37 -7.40 -7.55 -7.51
N ARG A 38 -8.37 -8.15 -8.22
CA ARG A 38 -8.41 -9.59 -8.53
C ARG A 38 -7.18 -10.03 -9.31
N ASP A 39 -6.84 -9.34 -10.40
CA ASP A 39 -5.73 -9.73 -11.26
C ASP A 39 -4.39 -9.45 -10.57
N THR A 40 -4.29 -8.44 -9.70
CA THR A 40 -3.10 -8.21 -8.88
C THR A 40 -2.89 -9.36 -7.89
N LEU A 41 -3.97 -9.95 -7.36
CA LEU A 41 -3.89 -11.12 -6.48
C LEU A 41 -3.58 -12.41 -7.25
N LEU A 42 -4.23 -12.67 -8.38
CA LEU A 42 -4.17 -13.95 -9.10
C LEU A 42 -3.03 -14.01 -10.12
N THR A 43 -2.87 -12.96 -10.92
CA THR A 43 -1.96 -12.87 -12.07
C THR A 43 -1.08 -11.61 -12.03
N PRO A 44 -0.35 -11.36 -10.91
CA PRO A 44 0.41 -10.12 -10.70
C PRO A 44 1.44 -9.82 -11.80
N ARG A 45 2.01 -10.86 -12.42
CA ARG A 45 2.94 -10.72 -13.54
C ARG A 45 2.29 -10.07 -14.75
N THR A 46 1.09 -10.51 -15.13
CA THR A 46 0.35 -9.96 -16.28
C THR A 46 0.02 -8.49 -16.04
N VAL A 47 -0.38 -8.16 -14.81
CA VAL A 47 -0.64 -6.78 -14.39
C VAL A 47 0.61 -5.92 -14.53
N LEU A 48 1.76 -6.39 -14.02
CA LEU A 48 3.04 -5.69 -14.15
C LEU A 48 3.41 -5.46 -15.62
N GLU A 49 3.36 -6.52 -16.44
CA GLU A 49 3.67 -6.43 -17.87
C GLU A 49 2.77 -5.39 -18.56
N ALA A 50 1.46 -5.39 -18.28
CA ALA A 50 0.51 -4.44 -18.86
C ALA A 50 0.82 -2.97 -18.50
N TYR A 51 1.22 -2.67 -17.26
CA TYR A 51 1.63 -1.30 -16.89
C TYR A 51 2.98 -0.88 -17.49
N MET A 52 3.84 -1.84 -17.81
CA MET A 52 5.14 -1.55 -18.42
C MET A 52 5.02 -1.30 -19.92
N THR A 53 4.12 -2.02 -20.60
CA THR A 53 3.94 -1.94 -22.06
C THR A 53 2.89 -0.91 -22.48
N LEU A 54 1.72 -0.90 -21.83
CA LEU A 54 0.55 -0.10 -22.24
C LEU A 54 0.39 1.21 -21.46
N GLY A 55 1.33 1.52 -20.54
CA GLY A 55 1.36 2.79 -19.83
C GLY A 55 0.64 2.78 -18.46
N PRO A 56 0.35 3.97 -17.88
CA PRO A 56 -0.05 4.11 -16.47
C PRO A 56 -1.44 3.56 -16.13
N THR A 57 -2.28 3.33 -17.13
CA THR A 57 -3.62 2.73 -17.01
C THR A 57 -3.69 1.37 -17.69
N ALA A 58 -2.55 0.83 -18.13
CA ALA A 58 -2.48 -0.40 -18.91
C ALA A 58 -3.45 -0.43 -20.11
N GLY A 59 -3.55 0.69 -20.85
CA GLY A 59 -4.52 0.82 -21.95
C GLY A 59 -5.98 0.94 -21.52
N GLY A 60 -6.26 1.30 -20.27
CA GLY A 60 -7.61 1.40 -19.70
C GLY A 60 -8.12 0.10 -19.06
N VAL A 61 -7.32 -0.97 -19.08
CA VAL A 61 -7.69 -2.28 -18.51
C VAL A 61 -7.64 -2.27 -16.98
N TYR A 62 -6.72 -1.48 -16.41
CA TYR A 62 -6.48 -1.42 -14.98
C TYR A 62 -6.48 0.03 -14.46
N THR A 63 -6.78 0.17 -13.17
CA THR A 63 -6.71 1.47 -12.49
C THR A 63 -5.26 1.94 -12.35
N ARG A 64 -4.98 3.17 -11.93
CA ARG A 64 -3.58 3.60 -11.76
C ARG A 64 -2.96 2.87 -10.54
N PRO A 65 -1.72 2.34 -10.62
CA PRO A 65 -1.10 1.62 -9.50
C PRO A 65 -1.06 2.43 -8.20
N LEU A 66 -0.78 3.73 -8.30
CA LEU A 66 -0.79 4.64 -7.15
C LEU A 66 -2.19 4.81 -6.55
N LYS A 67 -3.25 4.89 -7.38
CA LYS A 67 -4.64 5.01 -6.91
C LYS A 67 -5.03 3.78 -6.10
N LEU A 68 -4.74 2.58 -6.61
CA LEU A 68 -5.00 1.33 -5.89
C LEU A 68 -4.20 1.27 -4.58
N TYR A 69 -2.93 1.67 -4.63
CA TYR A 69 -2.08 1.59 -3.44
C TYR A 69 -2.54 2.53 -2.33
N LEU A 70 -2.96 3.75 -2.67
CA LEU A 70 -3.56 4.68 -1.71
C LEU A 70 -4.86 4.12 -1.10
N ALA A 71 -5.70 3.45 -1.91
CA ALA A 71 -6.91 2.79 -1.40
C ALA A 71 -6.56 1.64 -0.42
N LEU A 72 -5.55 0.83 -0.73
CA LEU A 72 -5.06 -0.22 0.17
C LEU A 72 -4.45 0.36 1.46
N CYS A 73 -3.73 1.48 1.36
CA CYS A 73 -3.23 2.21 2.52
C CYS A 73 -4.39 2.71 3.39
N GLY A 74 -5.46 3.22 2.77
CA GLY A 74 -6.71 3.58 3.45
C GLY A 74 -7.31 2.41 4.23
N ALA A 75 -7.36 1.22 3.60
CA ALA A 75 -7.83 0.01 4.28
C ALA A 75 -6.92 -0.37 5.47
N LEU A 76 -5.61 -0.28 5.32
CA LEU A 76 -4.65 -0.53 6.41
C LEU A 76 -4.79 0.48 7.56
N MET A 77 -5.02 1.76 7.25
CA MET A 77 -5.29 2.79 8.26
C MET A 77 -6.60 2.52 9.00
N LEU A 78 -7.64 2.09 8.29
CA LEU A 78 -8.92 1.72 8.92
C LEU A 78 -8.75 0.52 9.87
N LEU A 79 -7.95 -0.49 9.48
CA LEU A 79 -7.61 -1.61 10.36
C LEU A 79 -6.84 -1.16 11.61
N LEU A 80 -5.85 -0.27 11.45
CA LEU A 80 -5.09 0.30 12.56
C LEU A 80 -6.01 1.09 13.51
N PHE A 81 -6.91 1.90 12.95
CA PHE A 81 -7.92 2.63 13.71
C PHE A 81 -8.81 1.68 14.52
N PHE A 82 -9.35 0.62 13.91
CA PHE A 82 -10.15 -0.39 14.63
C PHE A 82 -9.37 -1.15 15.70
N ARG A 83 -8.04 -1.20 15.63
CA ARG A 83 -7.19 -1.83 16.65
C ARG A 83 -6.90 -0.90 17.84
N GLY A 84 -7.30 0.37 17.75
CA GLY A 84 -7.03 1.38 18.79
C GLY A 84 -5.74 2.16 18.55
N GLY A 85 -5.27 2.26 17.31
CA GLY A 85 -4.16 3.15 16.93
C GLY A 85 -2.76 2.53 17.03
N ALA A 86 -1.76 3.41 17.01
CA ALA A 86 -0.33 3.14 17.09
C ALA A 86 0.23 3.23 18.53
N GLY A 87 -0.63 3.33 19.56
CA GLY A 87 -0.22 3.56 20.94
C GLY A 87 0.73 2.49 21.51
N GLY A 88 0.63 1.26 20.99
CA GLY A 88 1.55 0.16 21.32
C GLY A 88 3.00 0.37 20.87
N ILE A 89 3.29 1.39 20.05
CA ILE A 89 4.65 1.78 19.66
C ILE A 89 5.28 2.64 20.75
N MET A 90 4.52 3.59 21.33
CA MET A 90 5.01 4.46 22.40
C MET A 90 5.29 3.70 23.69
N SER A 91 4.52 2.64 23.98
CA SER A 91 4.73 1.80 25.17
C SER A 91 6.06 1.02 25.15
N GLN A 92 6.73 0.94 24.01
CA GLN A 92 8.04 0.30 23.87
C GLN A 92 9.20 1.27 24.11
N LEU A 93 8.95 2.57 24.15
CA LEU A 93 9.99 3.56 24.44
C LEU A 93 10.18 3.72 25.96
N PRO A 94 11.43 3.85 26.44
CA PRO A 94 11.69 4.23 27.81
C PRO A 94 11.03 5.58 28.15
N SER A 95 10.47 5.70 29.35
CA SER A 95 9.77 6.91 29.79
C SER A 95 10.63 8.16 29.79
N GLU A 96 11.95 8.00 29.92
CA GLU A 96 12.94 9.07 29.84
C GLU A 96 12.87 9.87 28.53
N PHE A 97 12.42 9.25 27.42
CA PHE A 97 12.34 9.93 26.11
C PHE A 97 11.15 10.88 25.99
N TYR A 98 10.07 10.65 26.73
CA TYR A 98 8.83 11.43 26.58
C TYR A 98 8.39 12.14 27.88
N ALA A 99 8.92 11.77 29.04
CA ALA A 99 8.61 12.45 30.31
C ALA A 99 8.92 13.97 30.29
N PRO A 100 10.07 14.43 29.76
CA PRO A 100 10.33 15.87 29.65
C PRO A 100 9.34 16.59 28.72
N LEU A 101 8.88 15.89 27.68
CA LEU A 101 7.92 16.43 26.71
C LEU A 101 6.52 16.53 27.31
N ILE A 102 6.14 15.56 28.16
CA ILE A 102 4.89 15.63 28.94
C ILE A 102 4.93 16.82 29.88
N GLU A 103 6.01 16.99 30.66
CA GLU A 103 6.17 18.12 31.57
C GLU A 103 6.10 19.46 30.81
N GLN A 104 6.78 19.55 29.66
CA GLN A 104 6.75 20.74 28.80
C GLN A 104 5.34 21.02 28.24
N SER A 105 4.57 19.99 27.91
CA SER A 105 3.22 20.14 27.33
C SER A 105 2.21 20.71 28.33
N GLY A 106 2.46 20.57 29.64
CA GLY A 106 1.50 20.92 30.69
C GLY A 106 0.26 20.03 30.75
N LYS A 107 0.21 18.95 29.95
CA LYS A 107 -0.90 17.99 29.88
C LYS A 107 -0.72 16.86 30.89
N SER A 108 -1.81 16.15 31.17
CA SER A 108 -1.71 14.83 31.79
C SER A 108 -0.98 13.87 30.85
N SER A 109 -0.27 12.89 31.41
CA SER A 109 0.43 11.87 30.61
C SER A 109 -0.51 11.14 29.65
N GLU A 110 -1.76 10.89 30.06
CA GLU A 110 -2.77 10.24 29.24
C GLU A 110 -3.19 11.10 28.04
N ALA A 111 -3.46 12.40 28.26
CA ALA A 111 -3.83 13.31 27.18
C ALA A 111 -2.70 13.49 26.16
N PHE A 112 -1.46 13.65 26.65
CA PHE A 112 -0.29 13.73 25.77
C PHE A 112 -0.12 12.45 24.93
N LEU A 113 -0.20 11.27 25.55
CA LEU A 113 -0.03 10.01 24.83
C LEU A 113 -1.17 9.74 23.83
N ALA A 114 -2.40 10.18 24.13
CA ALA A 114 -3.53 10.09 23.20
C ALA A 114 -3.31 10.95 21.95
N ASP A 115 -2.79 12.17 22.10
CA ASP A 115 -2.46 13.04 20.97
C ASP A 115 -1.33 12.45 20.13
N VAL A 116 -0.27 11.96 20.77
CA VAL A 116 0.85 11.30 20.09
C VAL A 116 0.33 10.12 19.26
N ASP A 117 -0.49 9.27 19.86
CA ASP A 117 -1.08 8.12 19.18
C ASP A 117 -1.94 8.51 17.97
N SER A 118 -2.80 9.52 18.13
CA SER A 118 -3.67 10.01 17.05
C SER A 118 -2.85 10.47 15.83
N TRP A 119 -1.81 11.29 16.08
CA TRP A 119 -0.94 11.80 15.02
C TRP A 119 -0.07 10.72 14.39
N MET A 120 0.45 9.78 15.19
CA MET A 120 1.19 8.63 14.67
C MET A 120 0.29 7.74 13.81
N SER A 121 -0.91 7.41 14.28
CA SER A 121 -1.87 6.57 13.56
C SER A 121 -2.25 7.15 12.19
N LEU A 122 -2.42 8.47 12.12
CA LEU A 122 -2.73 9.17 10.89
C LEU A 122 -1.57 9.15 9.88
N THR A 123 -0.32 9.25 10.36
CA THR A 123 0.85 9.47 9.50
C THR A 123 1.68 8.22 9.23
N LEU A 124 1.53 7.17 10.04
CA LEU A 124 2.31 5.94 9.97
C LEU A 124 2.23 5.28 8.59
N VAL A 125 1.02 4.97 8.13
CA VAL A 125 0.84 4.27 6.86
C VAL A 125 1.35 5.11 5.67
N PRO A 126 0.95 6.38 5.46
CA PRO A 126 1.40 7.15 4.30
C PRO A 126 2.91 7.41 4.28
N ILE A 127 3.53 7.67 5.43
CA ILE A 127 4.98 7.89 5.51
C ILE A 127 5.73 6.61 5.19
N LEU A 128 5.42 5.49 5.86
CA LEU A 128 6.09 4.22 5.60
C LEU A 128 5.92 3.78 4.14
N SER A 129 4.74 4.01 3.58
CA SER A 129 4.43 3.74 2.17
C SER A 129 5.32 4.53 1.20
N ALA A 130 5.60 5.79 1.49
CA ALA A 130 6.54 6.59 0.71
C ALA A 130 7.97 6.05 0.81
N PHE A 131 8.43 5.69 2.01
CA PHE A 131 9.75 5.09 2.22
C PHE A 131 9.90 3.73 1.50
N TYR A 132 8.86 2.89 1.55
CA TYR A 132 8.83 1.64 0.80
C TYR A 132 8.94 1.87 -0.72
N ALA A 133 8.22 2.86 -1.26
CA ALA A 133 8.29 3.20 -2.67
C ALA A 133 9.67 3.73 -3.07
N LEU A 134 10.27 4.59 -2.24
CA LEU A 134 11.62 5.14 -2.45
C LEU A 134 12.70 4.06 -2.39
N ALA A 135 12.55 3.06 -1.53
CA ALA A 135 13.45 1.93 -1.42
C ALA A 135 13.30 0.95 -2.59
N ALA A 136 12.06 0.61 -2.96
CA ALA A 136 11.79 -0.37 -4.00
C ALA A 136 12.08 0.17 -5.41
N MET A 137 11.77 1.44 -5.70
CA MET A 137 11.92 2.02 -7.03
C MET A 137 13.31 1.86 -7.65
N PRO A 138 14.43 2.28 -7.01
CA PRO A 138 15.76 2.22 -7.62
C PRO A 138 16.18 0.77 -7.88
N VAL A 139 15.85 -0.14 -6.97
CA VAL A 139 16.24 -1.56 -7.06
C VAL A 139 15.45 -2.29 -8.14
N LEU A 140 14.13 -2.13 -8.17
CA LEU A 140 13.28 -2.73 -9.20
C LEU A 140 13.60 -2.17 -10.59
N ARG A 141 13.97 -0.89 -10.67
CA ARG A 141 14.50 -0.29 -11.91
C ARG A 141 15.81 -0.95 -12.32
N LEU A 142 16.77 -1.10 -11.40
CA LEU A 142 18.10 -1.65 -11.69
C LEU A 142 18.02 -3.13 -12.13
N TRP A 143 17.09 -3.89 -11.58
CA TRP A 143 16.90 -5.30 -11.94
C TRP A 143 16.08 -5.51 -13.20
N ASP A 144 15.47 -4.47 -13.74
CA ASP A 144 14.73 -4.54 -14.98
C ASP A 144 15.67 -4.61 -16.18
N ARG A 145 15.43 -5.55 -17.09
CA ARG A 145 16.28 -5.74 -18.27
C ARG A 145 16.18 -4.60 -19.28
N GLU A 146 15.03 -3.92 -19.33
CA GLU A 146 14.77 -2.84 -20.29
C GLU A 146 15.30 -1.49 -19.76
N ASN A 147 15.98 -1.48 -18.61
CA ASN A 147 16.52 -0.31 -17.93
C ASN A 147 15.45 0.80 -17.83
N LEU A 148 14.45 0.54 -16.99
CA LEU A 148 13.27 1.41 -16.86
C LEU A 148 13.68 2.86 -16.58
N GLY A 149 13.16 3.82 -17.33
CA GLY A 149 13.19 5.22 -16.91
C GLY A 149 12.47 5.40 -15.57
N TRP A 150 12.79 6.45 -14.83
CA TRP A 150 12.24 6.72 -13.48
C TRP A 150 10.72 6.57 -13.39
N ARG A 151 9.97 7.06 -14.39
CA ARG A 151 8.50 6.94 -14.44
C ARG A 151 8.01 5.49 -14.44
N ARG A 152 8.67 4.61 -15.20
CA ARG A 152 8.30 3.18 -15.24
C ARG A 152 8.77 2.45 -13.97
N GLY A 153 9.93 2.82 -13.43
CA GLY A 153 10.41 2.32 -12.14
C GLY A 153 9.43 2.63 -11.00
N LEU A 154 8.89 3.85 -10.94
CA LEU A 154 7.87 4.24 -9.96
C LEU A 154 6.57 3.45 -10.12
N ARG A 155 6.13 3.21 -11.36
CA ARG A 155 4.96 2.35 -11.60
C ARG A 155 5.22 0.91 -11.15
N ALA A 156 6.40 0.37 -11.45
CA ALA A 156 6.80 -0.98 -11.08
C ALA A 156 6.84 -1.14 -9.54
N SER A 157 7.35 -0.15 -8.80
CA SER A 157 7.33 -0.17 -7.34
C SER A 157 5.90 -0.17 -6.80
N PHE A 158 5.00 0.69 -7.30
CA PHE A 158 3.61 0.65 -6.84
C PHE A 158 2.87 -0.63 -7.23
N VAL A 159 3.16 -1.26 -8.37
CA VAL A 159 2.61 -2.58 -8.69
C VAL A 159 3.09 -3.60 -7.67
N PHE A 160 4.39 -3.65 -7.38
CA PHE A 160 4.93 -4.54 -6.38
C PHE A 160 4.32 -4.30 -4.98
N LEU A 161 4.21 -3.04 -4.55
CA LEU A 161 3.62 -2.68 -3.27
C LEU A 161 2.15 -3.09 -3.19
N ASN A 162 1.36 -2.92 -4.26
CA ASN A 162 -0.01 -3.44 -4.32
C ASN A 162 -0.06 -4.95 -4.13
N VAL A 163 0.76 -5.71 -4.87
CA VAL A 163 0.82 -7.18 -4.75
C VAL A 163 1.17 -7.59 -3.32
N TRP A 164 2.17 -6.94 -2.72
CA TRP A 164 2.59 -7.23 -1.36
C TRP A 164 1.49 -6.90 -0.35
N THR A 165 0.92 -5.69 -0.40
CA THR A 165 -0.13 -5.26 0.52
C THR A 165 -1.37 -6.16 0.42
N ILE A 166 -1.83 -6.49 -0.78
CA ILE A 166 -2.98 -7.40 -0.97
C ILE A 166 -2.69 -8.78 -0.37
N THR A 167 -1.47 -9.29 -0.55
CA THR A 167 -1.06 -10.58 0.03
C THR A 167 -1.00 -10.52 1.56
N LEU A 168 -0.66 -9.35 2.11
CA LEU A 168 -0.53 -9.11 3.55
C LEU A 168 -1.87 -8.85 4.25
N LEU A 169 -2.89 -8.34 3.54
CA LEU A 169 -4.20 -7.99 4.12
C LEU A 169 -4.82 -9.07 5.03
N PRO A 170 -4.81 -10.38 4.70
CA PRO A 170 -5.38 -11.42 5.56
C PRO A 170 -4.73 -11.52 6.94
N ILE A 171 -3.47 -11.10 7.07
CA ILE A 171 -2.71 -11.11 8.33
C ILE A 171 -2.45 -9.71 8.90
N ALA A 172 -2.92 -8.65 8.22
CA ALA A 172 -2.66 -7.27 8.59
C ALA A 172 -3.18 -6.95 9.99
N TRP A 173 -4.34 -7.49 10.36
CA TRP A 173 -4.93 -7.33 11.69
C TRP A 173 -3.96 -7.74 12.82
N PHE A 174 -3.31 -8.89 12.66
CA PHE A 174 -2.37 -9.42 13.65
C PHE A 174 -1.02 -8.70 13.63
N SER A 175 -0.69 -8.06 12.51
CA SER A 175 0.61 -7.37 12.34
C SER A 175 0.72 -6.11 13.21
N TYR A 176 -0.40 -5.59 13.70
CA TYR A 176 -0.44 -4.47 14.65
C TYR A 176 -0.48 -4.90 16.12
N ASP A 177 -0.45 -6.21 16.41
CA ASP A 177 -0.42 -6.73 17.77
C ASP A 177 1.02 -6.90 18.28
N PRO A 178 1.44 -6.15 19.32
CA PRO A 178 2.80 -6.26 19.87
C PRO A 178 3.16 -7.68 20.35
N GLN A 179 2.17 -8.46 20.83
CA GLN A 179 2.41 -9.82 21.32
C GLN A 179 2.69 -10.80 20.17
N LEU A 180 2.16 -10.52 18.99
CA LEU A 180 2.28 -11.38 17.81
C LEU A 180 3.40 -10.91 16.87
N VAL A 181 4.10 -9.81 17.18
CA VAL A 181 5.11 -9.21 16.30
C VAL A 181 6.20 -10.20 15.87
N TRP A 182 6.63 -11.08 16.77
CA TRP A 182 7.67 -12.09 16.49
C TRP A 182 7.23 -13.13 15.46
N ILE A 183 5.92 -13.33 15.28
CA ILE A 183 5.34 -14.25 14.30
C ILE A 183 4.95 -13.50 13.02
N THR A 184 4.35 -12.32 13.15
CA THR A 184 3.83 -11.55 12.00
C THR A 184 4.93 -10.83 11.23
N TRP A 185 6.04 -10.47 11.88
CA TRP A 185 7.21 -9.90 11.21
C TRP A 185 7.85 -10.84 10.17
N PRO A 186 8.25 -12.09 10.51
CA PRO A 186 8.83 -13.00 9.52
C PRO A 186 7.81 -13.39 8.44
N LEU A 187 6.52 -13.49 8.78
CA LEU A 187 5.46 -13.71 7.79
C LEU A 187 5.36 -12.54 6.81
N THR A 188 5.38 -11.29 7.29
CA THR A 188 5.36 -10.08 6.44
C THR A 188 6.53 -10.08 5.46
N VAL A 189 7.73 -10.43 5.93
CA VAL A 189 8.93 -10.58 5.08
C VAL A 189 8.72 -11.69 4.05
N LEU A 190 8.27 -12.87 4.48
CA LEU A 190 8.01 -14.01 3.59
C LEU A 190 6.98 -13.65 2.50
N LEU A 191 5.87 -13.01 2.86
CA LEU A 191 4.85 -12.57 1.91
C LEU A 191 5.38 -11.51 0.95
N GLY A 192 6.32 -10.65 1.39
CA GLY A 192 7.03 -9.72 0.52
C GLY A 192 7.89 -10.43 -0.52
N VAL A 193 8.63 -11.46 -0.10
CA VAL A 193 9.41 -12.32 -1.02
C VAL A 193 8.49 -13.04 -1.99
N VAL A 194 7.38 -13.62 -1.52
CA VAL A 194 6.38 -14.29 -2.36
C VAL A 194 5.78 -13.31 -3.37
N ALA A 195 5.40 -12.11 -2.96
CA ALA A 195 4.88 -11.06 -3.84
C ALA A 195 5.91 -10.70 -4.93
N PHE A 196 7.18 -10.50 -4.56
CA PHE A 196 8.26 -10.22 -5.50
C PHE A 196 8.47 -11.35 -6.51
N VAL A 197 8.52 -12.60 -6.04
CA VAL A 197 8.70 -13.78 -6.90
C VAL A 197 7.52 -13.90 -7.87
N ARG A 198 6.28 -13.77 -7.38
CA ARG A 198 5.07 -13.89 -8.21
C ARG A 198 4.96 -12.80 -9.27
N ALA A 199 5.28 -11.54 -8.93
CA ALA A 199 5.18 -10.42 -9.86
C ALA A 199 6.37 -10.34 -10.83
N GLY A 200 7.59 -10.64 -10.36
CA GLY A 200 8.83 -10.33 -11.06
C GLY A 200 9.35 -11.37 -12.05
N ARG A 201 8.71 -12.54 -12.15
CA ARG A 201 9.22 -13.66 -12.96
C ARG A 201 9.41 -13.26 -14.43
N GLY A 202 10.59 -13.54 -14.98
CA GLY A 202 10.93 -13.21 -16.37
C GLY A 202 11.43 -11.79 -16.55
N ARG A 203 11.00 -10.84 -15.71
CA ARG A 203 11.40 -9.43 -15.76
C ARG A 203 12.57 -9.11 -14.85
N TRP A 204 12.39 -9.25 -13.53
CA TRP A 204 13.43 -8.93 -12.53
C TRP A 204 14.40 -10.10 -12.25
N TRP A 205 13.98 -11.32 -12.57
CA TRP A 205 14.78 -12.53 -12.34
C TRP A 205 14.51 -13.61 -13.40
N ARG A 206 15.47 -14.54 -13.56
CA ARG A 206 15.46 -15.65 -14.54
C ARG A 206 15.31 -17.01 -13.89
N THR A 207 16.07 -17.24 -12.82
CA THR A 207 16.10 -18.49 -12.07
C THR A 207 15.32 -18.34 -10.77
N PRO A 208 14.64 -19.40 -10.27
CA PRO A 208 13.92 -19.34 -8.99
C PRO A 208 14.81 -18.88 -7.83
N ALA A 209 16.03 -19.41 -7.74
CA ALA A 209 17.02 -19.02 -6.74
C ALA A 209 17.35 -17.52 -6.81
N GLY A 210 17.58 -16.98 -8.02
CA GLY A 210 17.82 -15.55 -8.21
C GLY A 210 16.62 -14.69 -7.84
N GLY A 211 15.40 -15.19 -8.04
CA GLY A 211 14.16 -14.54 -7.60
C GLY A 211 14.06 -14.46 -6.07
N VAL A 212 14.35 -15.56 -5.38
CA VAL A 212 14.33 -15.60 -3.91
C VAL A 212 15.40 -14.67 -3.32
N VAL A 213 16.65 -14.74 -3.79
CA VAL A 213 17.75 -13.90 -3.27
C VAL A 213 17.43 -12.40 -3.45
N LYS A 214 16.96 -12.00 -4.64
CA LYS A 214 16.56 -10.61 -4.88
C LYS A 214 15.34 -10.21 -4.05
N GLY A 215 14.37 -11.11 -3.88
CA GLY A 215 13.20 -10.86 -3.03
C GLY A 215 13.58 -10.62 -1.58
N VAL A 216 14.49 -11.43 -1.02
CA VAL A 216 15.01 -11.26 0.34
C VAL A 216 15.80 -9.95 0.46
N ALA A 217 16.65 -9.63 -0.51
CA ALA A 217 17.40 -8.37 -0.53
C ALA A 217 16.47 -7.15 -0.57
N LEU A 218 15.41 -7.20 -1.39
CA LEU A 218 14.40 -6.15 -1.44
C LEU A 218 13.63 -6.04 -0.13
N ALA A 219 13.18 -7.16 0.44
CA ALA A 219 12.48 -7.16 1.72
C ALA A 219 13.34 -6.54 2.83
N PHE A 220 14.63 -6.92 2.91
CA PHE A 220 15.56 -6.35 3.89
C PHE A 220 15.73 -4.83 3.69
N LEU A 221 15.92 -4.39 2.45
CA LEU A 221 16.02 -2.96 2.14
C LEU A 221 14.75 -2.20 2.55
N MET A 222 13.57 -2.78 2.32
CA MET A 222 12.31 -2.18 2.74
C MET A 222 12.17 -2.11 4.25
N GLN A 223 12.65 -3.12 4.98
CA GLN A 223 12.68 -3.06 6.45
C GLN A 223 13.58 -1.93 6.94
N LEU A 224 14.77 -1.76 6.37
CA LEU A 224 15.63 -0.62 6.71
C LEU A 224 14.94 0.72 6.40
N ALA A 225 14.27 0.82 5.25
CA ALA A 225 13.53 2.01 4.89
C ALA A 225 12.35 2.28 5.85
N ALA A 226 11.68 1.24 6.36
CA ALA A 226 10.64 1.39 7.37
C ALA A 226 11.20 1.93 8.69
N GLN A 227 12.34 1.41 9.16
CA GLN A 227 13.00 1.91 10.37
C GLN A 227 13.35 3.39 10.25
N ILE A 228 13.88 3.81 9.09
CA ILE A 228 14.15 5.23 8.82
C ILE A 228 12.84 6.02 8.74
N GLY A 229 11.81 5.47 8.08
CA GLY A 229 10.50 6.11 7.95
C GLY A 229 9.73 6.24 9.27
N MET A 230 10.04 5.41 10.28
CA MET A 230 9.47 5.57 11.62
C MET A 230 9.98 6.83 12.32
N ILE A 231 11.18 7.32 12.01
CA ILE A 231 11.73 8.54 12.63
C ILE A 231 10.80 9.75 12.44
N PRO A 232 10.38 10.12 11.21
CA PRO A 232 9.44 11.22 11.03
C PRO A 232 8.04 10.92 11.60
N VAL A 233 7.57 9.67 11.60
CA VAL A 233 6.29 9.30 12.25
C VAL A 233 6.34 9.60 13.75
N MET A 234 7.41 9.17 14.41
CA MET A 234 7.65 9.45 15.83
C MET A 234 7.76 10.95 16.10
N ALA A 235 8.52 11.68 15.26
CA ALA A 235 8.66 13.11 15.40
C ALA A 235 7.31 13.83 15.30
N ILE A 236 6.50 13.51 14.28
CA ILE A 236 5.16 14.09 14.10
C ILE A 236 4.25 13.73 15.28
N GLY A 237 4.30 12.49 15.77
CA GLY A 237 3.59 12.07 16.97
C GLY A 237 3.93 12.94 18.18
N LEU A 238 5.21 13.04 18.50
CA LEU A 238 5.70 13.84 19.64
C LEU A 238 5.35 15.33 19.51
N PHE A 239 5.48 15.91 18.30
CA PHE A 239 5.02 17.28 18.04
C PHE A 239 3.51 17.41 18.20
N GLY A 240 2.75 16.41 17.78
CA GLY A 240 1.32 16.32 17.98
C GLY A 240 0.92 16.33 19.46
N GLY A 241 1.66 15.60 20.31
CA GLY A 241 1.47 15.63 21.76
C GLY A 241 1.72 17.01 22.37
N LEU A 242 2.78 17.70 21.93
CA LEU A 242 3.15 19.04 22.40
C LEU A 242 2.17 20.12 21.95
N ALA A 243 1.73 20.08 20.69
CA ALA A 243 0.95 21.14 20.06
C ALA A 243 -0.56 20.84 19.97
N GLY A 244 -0.97 19.62 20.33
CA GLY A 244 -2.38 19.24 20.39
C GLY A 244 -3.17 20.11 21.37
N PRO A 245 -4.50 20.20 21.21
CA PRO A 245 -5.36 20.94 22.13
C PRO A 245 -5.35 20.41 23.57
#